data_AF-A0A3D5DEC2-F1
#
_entry.id   AF-A0A3D5DEC2-F1
#
_cell.length_a   1.000
_cell.length_b   1.000
_cell.length_c   1.000
_cell.angle_alpha   90.00
_cell.angle_beta   90.00
_cell.angle_gamma   90.00
#
_symmetry.space_group_name_H-M   'P 1'
#
loop_
_entity.id
_entity.type
_entity.pdbx_description
1 polymer ?
#
loop_
_entity_poly.entity_id
_entity_poly.type
_entity_poly.pdbx_seq_one_letter_code
_entity_poly.pdbx_strand_id
1 'polypeptide(L)'
;MDKGLTEEKIKELENYEVSENLTRREKLAIKYAEKMGIEHQSIDDKFFSLLHEEFSDAEIVEMSIVISVCIGWGRLLSVFKVEED
;
A
#
# COMPACT_ATOMS: atom_id res chain seq x y z
N MET A 1 17.60 4.27 11.85
CA MET A 1 16.22 3.85 11.59
C MET A 1 16.33 2.79 10.52
N ASP A 2 16.60 1.56 10.94
CA ASP A 2 16.73 0.41 10.04
C ASP A 2 15.30 -0.02 9.70
N LYS A 3 14.68 0.71 8.77
CA LYS A 3 13.31 0.46 8.32
C LYS A 3 13.42 -0.76 7.41
N GLY A 4 12.69 -1.85 7.67
CA GLY A 4 12.77 -3.13 6.94
C GLY A 4 12.52 -3.12 5.43
N LEU A 5 12.55 -1.95 4.78
CA LEU A 5 12.51 -1.71 3.35
C LEU A 5 13.92 -1.39 2.86
N THR A 6 14.56 -2.33 2.17
CA THR A 6 15.85 -2.12 1.50
C THR A 6 15.64 -1.35 0.19
N GLU A 7 16.70 -0.73 -0.35
CA GLU A 7 16.63 -0.12 -1.69
C GLU A 7 16.23 -1.13 -2.77
N GLU A 8 16.61 -2.40 -2.60
CA GLU A 8 16.22 -3.49 -3.48
C GLU A 8 14.70 -3.71 -3.47
N LYS A 9 14.06 -3.69 -2.30
CA LYS A 9 12.59 -3.77 -2.21
C LYS A 9 11.89 -2.57 -2.84
N ILE A 10 12.47 -1.37 -2.74
CA ILE A 10 11.91 -0.16 -3.37
C ILE A 10 11.88 -0.30 -4.89
N LYS A 11 12.95 -0.84 -5.50
CA LYS A 11 13.03 -1.05 -6.96
C LYS A 11 11.98 -2.02 -7.49
N GLU A 12 11.45 -2.89 -6.64
CA GLU A 12 10.47 -3.90 -7.02
C GLU A 12 9.03 -3.44 -6.89
N LEU A 13 8.76 -2.24 -6.38
CA LEU A 13 7.40 -1.73 -6.19
C LEU A 13 6.58 -1.71 -7.48
N GLU A 14 7.20 -1.43 -8.63
CA GLU A 14 6.51 -1.45 -9.93
C GLU A 14 6.05 -2.86 -10.35
N ASN A 15 6.74 -3.91 -9.88
CA ASN A 15 6.47 -5.30 -10.23
C ASN A 15 6.28 -6.18 -8.99
N TYR A 16 5.69 -5.60 -7.94
CA TYR A 16 5.66 -6.20 -6.61
C TYR A 16 4.94 -7.56 -6.58
N GLU A 17 3.99 -7.81 -7.50
CA GLU A 17 3.24 -9.07 -7.55
C GLU A 17 4.17 -10.28 -7.80
N VAL A 18 5.17 -10.11 -8.67
CA VAL A 18 6.11 -11.17 -9.07
C VAL A 18 7.45 -11.12 -8.33
N SER A 19 7.67 -10.10 -7.51
CA SER A 19 8.88 -9.93 -6.70
C SER A 19 9.20 -11.16 -5.83
N GLU A 20 10.46 -11.58 -5.79
CA GLU A 20 10.90 -12.63 -4.86
C GLU A 20 11.41 -12.05 -3.53
N ASN A 21 11.71 -10.76 -3.47
CA ASN A 21 12.24 -10.09 -2.27
C ASN A 21 11.16 -9.50 -1.36
N LEU A 22 9.91 -9.47 -1.80
CA LEU A 22 8.74 -9.07 -1.00
C LEU A 22 7.99 -10.29 -0.48
N THR A 23 7.72 -10.28 0.83
CA THR A 23 6.88 -11.27 1.49
C THR A 23 5.42 -11.17 1.02
N ARG A 24 4.64 -12.25 1.23
CA ARG A 24 3.20 -12.24 0.95
C ARG A 24 2.49 -11.08 1.65
N ARG A 25 2.81 -10.85 2.93
CA ARG A 25 2.29 -9.75 3.73
C ARG A 25 2.58 -8.38 3.10
N GLU A 26 3.82 -8.13 2.69
CA GLU A 26 4.21 -6.87 2.03
C GLU A 26 3.50 -6.66 0.69
N LYS A 27 3.44 -7.70 -0.16
CA LYS A 27 2.71 -7.63 -1.43
C LYS A 27 1.24 -7.33 -1.23
N LEU A 28 0.61 -7.92 -0.22
CA LEU A 28 -0.80 -7.71 0.05
C LEU A 28 -1.07 -6.30 0.57
N ALA A 29 -0.17 -5.73 1.39
CA ALA A 29 -0.24 -4.32 1.78
C ALA A 29 -0.13 -3.37 0.57
N ILE A 30 0.81 -3.62 -0.34
CA ILE A 30 0.97 -2.83 -1.58
C ILE A 30 -0.29 -2.93 -2.44
N LYS A 31 -0.83 -4.14 -2.62
CA LYS A 31 -2.07 -4.37 -3.36
C LYS A 31 -3.28 -3.66 -2.75
N TYR A 32 -3.36 -3.62 -1.42
CA TYR A 32 -4.41 -2.88 -0.74
C TYR A 32 -4.28 -1.36 -0.98
N ALA A 33 -3.06 -0.81 -0.89
CA ALA A 33 -2.81 0.60 -1.19
C ALA A 33 -3.13 0.95 -2.65
N GLU A 34 -2.75 0.10 -3.60
CA GLU A 34 -3.05 0.24 -5.04
C GLU A 34 -4.56 0.25 -5.28
N LYS A 35 -5.30 -0.73 -4.73
CA LYS A 35 -6.76 -0.79 -4.82
C LYS A 35 -7.41 0.45 -4.21
N MET A 36 -6.98 0.90 -3.03
CA MET A 36 -7.51 2.11 -2.41
C MET A 36 -7.29 3.36 -3.27
N GLY A 37 -6.15 3.44 -3.98
CA GLY A 37 -5.82 4.57 -4.86
C GLY A 37 -6.56 4.57 -6.19
N ILE A 38 -6.77 3.41 -6.80
CA ILE A 38 -7.20 3.27 -8.20
C ILE A 38 -8.62 2.71 -8.33
N GLU A 39 -8.97 1.68 -7.55
CA GLU A 39 -10.19 0.88 -7.73
C GLU A 39 -10.77 0.42 -6.38
N HIS A 40 -11.05 1.37 -5.49
CA HIS A 40 -11.45 1.07 -4.10
C HIS A 40 -12.78 0.31 -4.00
N GLN A 41 -13.62 0.38 -5.04
CA GLN A 41 -14.87 -0.39 -5.13
C GLN A 41 -14.65 -1.90 -5.28
N SER A 42 -13.45 -2.33 -5.71
CA SER A 42 -13.08 -3.75 -5.83
C SER A 42 -12.66 -4.39 -4.51
N ILE A 43 -12.65 -3.62 -3.42
CA ILE A 43 -12.28 -4.10 -2.08
C ILE A 43 -13.54 -4.69 -1.45
N ASP A 44 -13.75 -5.97 -1.72
CA ASP A 44 -14.89 -6.76 -1.26
C ASP A 44 -14.52 -7.68 -0.07
N ASP A 45 -15.50 -8.44 0.42
CA ASP A 45 -15.31 -9.38 1.53
C ASP A 45 -14.23 -10.42 1.22
N LYS A 46 -14.05 -10.79 -0.05
CA LYS A 46 -13.02 -11.73 -0.48
C LYS A 46 -11.64 -11.11 -0.33
N PHE A 47 -11.47 -9.84 -0.69
CA PHE A 47 -10.22 -9.13 -0.48
C PHE A 47 -9.92 -8.92 1.02
N PHE A 48 -10.91 -8.57 1.83
CA PHE A 48 -10.74 -8.48 3.28
C PHE A 48 -10.37 -9.83 3.91
N SER A 49 -10.95 -10.93 3.41
CA SER A 49 -10.55 -12.27 3.86
C SER A 49 -9.06 -12.54 3.61
N LEU A 50 -8.53 -12.13 2.46
CA LEU A 50 -7.09 -12.23 2.19
C LEU A 50 -6.26 -11.38 3.15
N LEU A 51 -6.72 -10.16 3.48
CA LEU A 51 -6.04 -9.30 4.46
C LEU A 51 -5.97 -9.96 5.83
N HIS A 52 -7.07 -10.56 6.29
CA HIS A 52 -7.11 -11.23 7.60
C HIS A 52 -6.22 -12.48 7.69
N GLU A 53 -5.78 -13.05 6.56
CA GLU A 53 -4.80 -14.14 6.58
C GLU A 53 -3.40 -13.67 7.00
N GLU A 54 -3.07 -12.39 6.75
CA GLU A 54 -1.74 -11.84 7.01
C GLU A 54 -1.73 -10.77 8.09
N PHE A 55 -2.85 -10.09 8.35
CA PHE A 55 -2.98 -8.93 9.24
C PHE A 55 -4.10 -9.11 10.26
N SER A 56 -3.88 -8.61 11.47
CA SER A 56 -4.96 -8.46 12.46
C SER A 56 -5.86 -7.26 12.13
N ASP A 57 -7.06 -7.22 12.70
CA ASP A 57 -8.00 -6.10 12.52
C ASP A 57 -7.38 -4.75 12.87
N ALA A 58 -6.59 -4.68 13.95
CA ALA A 58 -5.90 -3.48 14.37
C ALA A 58 -4.87 -3.02 13.32
N GLU A 59 -4.09 -3.96 12.79
CA GLU A 59 -3.11 -3.67 11.73
C GLU A 59 -3.78 -3.22 10.44
N ILE A 60 -4.93 -3.82 10.08
CA ILE A 60 -5.71 -3.40 8.91
C ILE A 60 -6.19 -1.96 9.10
N VAL A 61 -6.76 -1.62 10.26
CA VAL A 61 -7.21 -0.24 10.56
C VAL A 61 -6.06 0.75 10.49
N GLU A 62 -4.93 0.45 11.13
CA GLU A 62 -3.74 1.32 11.08
C GLU A 62 -3.23 1.50 9.65
N MET A 63 -3.16 0.42 8.87
CA MET A 63 -2.77 0.45 7.47
C MET A 63 -3.75 1.29 6.62
N SER A 64 -5.07 1.15 6.82
CA SER A 64 -6.09 1.95 6.14
C SER A 64 -5.93 3.44 6.42
N ILE A 65 -5.60 3.81 7.65
CA ILE A 65 -5.36 5.22 8.04
C ILE A 65 -4.15 5.77 7.27
N VAL A 66 -3.02 5.05 7.30
CA VAL A 66 -1.80 5.48 6.61
C VAL A 66 -2.04 5.63 5.11
N ILE A 67 -2.66 4.63 4.48
CA ILE A 67 -3.00 4.67 3.05
C ILE A 67 -3.90 5.87 2.72
N SER A 68 -4.93 6.12 3.53
CA SER A 68 -5.86 7.24 3.32
C SER A 68 -5.16 8.59 3.42
N VAL A 69 -4.25 8.76 4.39
CA VAL A 69 -3.46 9.98 4.54
C VAL A 69 -2.54 10.17 3.33
N CYS A 70 -1.84 9.13 2.87
CA CYS A 70 -0.97 9.21 1.69
C CYS A 70 -1.74 9.60 0.43
N ILE A 71 -2.91 9.00 0.19
CA ILE A 71 -3.76 9.35 -0.96
C ILE A 71 -4.26 10.80 -0.86
N GLY A 72 -4.73 11.21 0.31
CA GLY A 72 -5.18 12.59 0.54
C GLY A 72 -4.07 13.61 0.32
N TRP A 73 -2.87 13.30 0.81
CA TRP A 73 -1.68 14.13 0.63
C TRP A 73 -1.26 14.23 -0.83
N GLY A 74 -1.21 13.11 -1.56
CA GLY A 74 -0.89 13.12 -3.00
C GLY A 74 -1.87 13.97 -3.82
N ARG A 75 -3.17 13.90 -3.49
CA ARG A 75 -4.20 14.77 -4.10
C ARG A 75 -3.96 16.25 -3.79
N LEU A 76 -3.58 16.57 -2.56
CA LEU A 76 -3.31 17.95 -2.15
C LEU A 76 -2.09 18.53 -2.88
N LEU A 77 -0.99 17.77 -2.96
CA LEU A 77 0.21 18.18 -3.69
C LEU A 77 -0.08 18.41 -5.18
N SER A 78 -0.90 17.55 -5.79
CA SER A 78 -1.34 17.71 -7.18
C SER A 78 -2.12 19.02 -7.40
N VAL A 79 -3.00 19.39 -6.46
CA VAL A 79 -3.73 20.68 -6.51
C VAL A 79 -2.78 21.87 -6.43
N PHE A 80 -1.78 21.80 -5.55
CA PHE A 80 -0.82 22.88 -5.35
C PHE A 80 0.26 22.97 -6.44
N LYS A 81 0.31 22.02 -7.39
CA LYS A 81 1.36 21.93 -8.42
C LYS A 81 2.76 22.01 -7.81
N VAL A 82 2.95 21.35 -6.67
CA VAL A 82 4.28 21.18 -6.11
C VAL A 82 5.00 20.19 -7.01
N GLU A 83 5.81 20.69 -7.93
CA GLU A 83 6.76 19.88 -8.68
C GLU A 83 7.98 19.63 -7.77
N GLU A 84 8.49 18.40 -7.76
CA GLU A 84 9.78 18.12 -7.13
C GLU A 84 10.87 18.77 -7.99
N ASP A 85 11.61 19.73 -7.42
CA ASP A 85 12.81 20.34 -8.04
C ASP A 85 13.98 19.34 -8.14
#